data_AF-A0A9P4H1Z3-F1
#
_entry.id   AF-A0A9P4H1Z3-F1
#
_cell.length_a   1.000
_cell.length_b   1.000
_cell.length_c   1.000
_cell.angle_alpha   90.00
_cell.angle_beta   90.00
_cell.angle_gamma   90.00
#
_symmetry.space_group_name_H-M   'P 1'
#
loop_
_entity.id
_entity.type
_entity.pdbx_description
1 polymer ?
#
loop_
_entity_poly.entity_id
_entity_poly.type
_entity_poly.pdbx_seq_one_letter_code
_entity_poly.pdbx_strand_id
1 'polypeptide(L)'
;MNASSERVSTTVIGPEGGACGMCEQRNGKRCPYCDRGWYCSRKCAQQYTSHRFNCSGQSITSVDYLVKAIYEDQIPNDPRTVEDYDFGRCQTCAEKPHVLGLYGGLIRHEMVFSKDLHKWRTEGRLVENIVAAFSAIPAKSRGGYHPWFLQNQGMFEPPSSEQTHQPTNLLAKAFKEAWEFPHPGVSALHFTDLEPTEKRDAFFMLAMAREHMYPNPTDSADLWYNFEFCSCLNVHEESKLGGLYDTLLHGNKFRVDYNKSLGVSISDIPYLPTATFEEFWKAYSAGRLVPLMDKYGLTQERRRFPNLTQLFKSRQASRDPTVWRLCHYLALEPTDPRVPDEFKLGSEFRLYIHTQCAQQNRIERLVQAAS
;
A
#
# COMPACT_ATOMS: atom_id res chain seq x y z
N MET A 1 37.34 67.74 20.42
CA MET A 1 37.57 66.80 19.31
C MET A 1 37.56 65.41 19.91
N ASN A 2 36.40 64.75 19.83
CA ASN A 2 36.10 63.50 20.53
C ASN A 2 36.65 62.31 19.75
N ALA A 3 37.36 61.43 20.46
CA ALA A 3 37.77 60.12 19.98
C ALA A 3 36.59 59.16 20.04
N SER A 4 36.20 58.63 18.87
CA SER A 4 35.16 57.62 18.72
C SER A 4 35.75 56.23 18.96
N SER A 5 35.36 55.60 20.06
CA SER A 5 35.63 54.19 20.36
C SER A 5 34.56 53.33 19.68
N GLU A 6 34.90 52.65 18.59
CA GLU A 6 34.07 51.60 18.00
C GLU A 6 34.02 50.39 18.94
N ARG A 7 32.82 50.06 19.44
CA ARG A 7 32.56 48.79 20.10
C ARG A 7 32.36 47.71 19.03
N VAL A 8 33.31 46.79 18.97
CA VAL A 8 33.14 45.50 18.29
C VAL A 8 32.05 44.72 19.05
N SER A 9 30.86 44.59 18.46
CA SER A 9 29.84 43.65 18.93
C SER A 9 30.28 42.24 18.61
N THR A 10 30.74 41.52 19.63
CA THR A 10 30.97 40.07 19.56
C THR A 10 29.62 39.37 19.55
N THR A 11 29.18 38.97 18.36
CA THR A 11 28.05 38.05 18.20
C THR A 11 28.45 36.70 18.77
N VAL A 12 27.87 36.33 19.92
CA VAL A 12 28.01 35.00 20.50
C VAL A 12 27.29 34.01 19.58
N ILE A 13 28.05 33.30 18.76
CA ILE A 13 27.54 32.17 17.95
C ILE A 13 27.26 31.03 18.95
N GLY A 14 26.00 30.87 19.32
CA GLY A 14 25.54 29.68 20.06
C GLY A 14 25.81 28.40 19.26
N PRO A 15 25.86 27.22 19.90
CA PRO A 15 26.21 25.97 19.22
C PRO A 15 25.24 25.73 18.06
N GLU A 16 25.78 25.72 16.83
CA GLU A 16 25.00 25.48 15.63
C GLU A 16 24.37 24.08 15.71
N GLY A 17 23.05 24.02 15.89
CA GLY A 17 22.30 22.77 15.86
C GLY A 17 22.40 22.14 14.46
N GLY A 18 22.55 20.81 14.40
CA GLY A 18 22.53 20.07 13.15
C GLY A 18 21.19 20.18 12.42
N ALA A 19 21.19 19.88 11.12
CA ALA A 19 19.98 19.89 10.31
C ALA A 19 19.00 18.80 10.77
N CYS A 20 17.75 19.19 11.03
CA CYS A 20 16.67 18.27 11.35
C CYS A 20 16.47 17.25 10.22
N GLY A 21 16.47 15.96 10.53
CA GLY A 21 16.28 14.89 9.52
C GLY A 21 14.88 14.83 8.91
N MET A 22 13.94 15.65 9.37
CA MET A 22 12.57 15.71 8.87
C MET A 22 12.20 16.99 8.13
N CYS A 23 12.65 18.15 8.62
CA CYS A 23 12.29 19.45 8.05
C CYS A 23 13.50 20.29 7.64
N GLU A 24 14.71 19.73 7.74
CA GLU A 24 15.99 20.31 7.32
C GLU A 24 16.40 21.60 8.04
N GLN A 25 15.60 22.08 9.00
CA GLN A 25 15.93 23.23 9.82
C GLN A 25 17.22 23.00 10.63
N ARG A 26 18.13 23.97 10.60
CA ARG A 26 19.44 23.96 11.31
C ARG A 26 19.33 24.44 12.76
N ASN A 27 18.42 23.83 13.49
CA ASN A 27 18.19 24.03 14.92
C ASN A 27 17.89 22.69 15.61
N GLY A 28 18.31 21.58 14.99
CA GLY A 28 18.08 20.24 15.49
C GLY A 28 18.82 20.00 16.80
N LYS A 29 18.19 19.22 17.68
CA LYS A 29 18.82 18.58 18.82
C LYS A 29 19.13 17.13 18.47
N ARG A 30 20.21 16.59 19.03
CA ARG A 30 20.58 15.19 18.84
C ARG A 30 19.58 14.25 19.52
N CYS A 31 19.43 13.06 18.95
CA CYS A 31 18.68 11.97 19.53
C CYS A 31 19.28 11.58 20.87
N PRO A 32 18.51 11.52 21.97
CA PRO A 32 19.04 11.41 23.32
C PRO A 32 19.54 9.98 23.61
N TYR A 33 19.25 9.04 22.70
CA TYR A 33 19.49 7.62 22.91
C TYR A 33 20.67 7.08 22.11
N CYS A 34 20.91 7.61 20.90
CA CYS A 34 21.95 7.11 20.02
C CYS A 34 22.89 8.20 19.50
N ASP A 35 22.59 9.48 19.78
CA ASP A 35 23.38 10.65 19.39
C ASP A 35 23.61 10.85 17.87
N ARG A 36 22.94 10.04 17.02
CA ARG A 36 23.09 10.07 15.54
C ARG A 36 21.99 10.84 14.81
N GLY A 37 20.76 10.84 15.33
CA GLY A 37 19.62 11.54 14.71
C GLY A 37 19.54 13.00 15.13
N TRP A 38 19.03 13.87 14.27
CA TRP A 38 18.77 15.28 14.57
C TRP A 38 17.30 15.61 14.35
N TYR A 39 16.67 16.31 15.30
CA TYR A 39 15.30 16.79 15.14
C TYR A 39 15.09 18.14 15.85
N CYS A 40 14.36 19.06 15.23
CA CYS A 40 14.11 20.39 15.80
C CYS A 40 12.98 20.42 16.84
N SER A 41 12.14 19.38 16.85
CA SER A 41 10.94 19.30 17.68
C SER A 41 10.58 17.85 17.99
N ARG A 42 9.74 17.65 19.01
CA ARG A 42 9.16 16.34 19.33
C ARG A 42 8.34 15.77 18.15
N LYS A 43 7.64 16.63 17.40
CA LYS A 43 6.95 16.28 16.17
C LYS A 43 7.90 15.67 15.15
N CYS A 44 8.98 16.38 14.82
CA CYS A 44 10.00 15.88 13.90
C CYS A 44 10.64 14.58 14.41
N ALA A 45 10.86 14.43 15.71
CA ALA A 45 11.40 13.19 16.27
C ALA A 45 10.47 11.98 16.03
N GLN A 46 9.14 12.18 16.11
CA GLN A 46 8.17 11.11 15.88
C GLN A 46 7.96 10.80 14.39
N GLN A 47 7.98 11.83 13.55
CA GLN A 47 7.85 11.66 12.10
C GLN A 47 9.07 10.98 11.47
N TYR A 48 10.23 11.01 12.15
CA TYR A 48 11.46 10.39 11.66
C TYR A 48 11.47 8.88 11.86
N THR A 49 10.55 8.19 11.18
CA THR A 49 10.33 6.76 11.30
C THR A 49 11.58 5.97 10.90
N SER A 50 12.26 6.32 9.81
CA SER A 50 13.51 5.64 9.42
C SER A 50 14.60 5.69 10.48
N HIS A 51 14.72 6.80 11.22
CA HIS A 51 15.61 6.86 12.37
C HIS A 51 15.12 5.99 13.53
N ARG A 52 13.82 6.02 13.84
CA ARG A 52 13.20 5.22 14.91
C ARG A 52 13.51 3.73 14.79
N PHE A 53 13.50 3.18 13.57
CA PHE A 53 13.79 1.77 13.28
C PHE A 53 15.29 1.43 13.34
N ASN A 54 16.17 2.41 13.16
CA ASN A 54 17.63 2.24 13.20
C ASN A 54 18.27 2.72 14.51
N CYS A 55 17.46 3.18 15.46
CA CYS A 55 17.90 3.74 16.73
C CYS A 55 17.89 2.67 17.83
N SER A 56 18.97 2.55 18.58
CA SER A 56 19.12 1.62 19.71
C SER A 56 18.37 2.04 20.98
N GLY A 57 17.60 3.13 20.93
CA GLY A 57 17.11 3.81 22.12
C GLY A 57 15.84 3.27 22.77
N GLN A 58 14.97 2.65 21.98
CA GLN A 58 13.68 2.15 22.44
C GLN A 58 13.32 0.90 21.64
N SER A 59 12.71 -0.09 22.29
CA SER A 59 12.14 -1.26 21.62
C SER A 59 11.08 -0.81 20.61
N ILE A 60 11.09 -1.39 19.42
CA ILE A 60 10.07 -1.13 18.39
C ILE A 60 8.80 -1.88 18.79
N THR A 61 7.65 -1.20 18.75
CA THR A 61 6.34 -1.82 18.99
C THR A 61 5.45 -1.73 17.77
N SER A 62 4.28 -2.38 17.82
CA SER A 62 3.28 -2.37 16.73
C SER A 62 2.82 -0.96 16.35
N VAL A 63 2.86 0.02 17.28
CA VAL A 63 2.52 1.42 16.97
C VAL A 63 3.56 2.07 16.05
N ASP A 64 4.82 1.69 16.16
CA ASP A 64 5.89 2.30 15.34
C ASP A 64 5.72 1.90 13.87
N TYR A 65 5.32 0.65 13.62
CA TYR A 65 4.93 0.17 12.29
C TYR A 65 3.64 0.85 11.79
N LEU A 66 2.64 1.07 12.64
CA LEU A 66 1.44 1.84 12.27
C LEU A 66 1.80 3.26 11.87
N VAL A 67 2.66 3.95 12.64
CA VAL A 67 3.09 5.32 12.34
C VAL A 67 3.87 5.38 11.04
N LYS A 68 4.74 4.40 10.79
CA LYS A 68 5.43 4.25 9.50
C LYS A 68 4.43 4.11 8.35
N ALA A 69 3.48 3.19 8.47
CA ALA A 69 2.42 2.96 7.49
C ALA A 69 1.57 4.23 7.24
N ILE A 70 1.24 4.99 8.30
CA ILE A 70 0.56 6.29 8.19
C ILE A 70 1.40 7.29 7.41
N TYR A 71 2.69 7.46 7.68
CA TYR A 71 3.49 8.46 6.94
C TYR A 71 3.83 8.03 5.51
N GLU A 72 3.87 6.73 5.25
CA GLU A 72 4.10 6.16 3.92
C GLU A 72 2.80 6.02 3.10
N ASP A 73 1.64 6.27 3.72
CA ASP A 73 0.30 6.10 3.13
C ASP A 73 0.06 4.67 2.62
N GLN A 74 0.46 3.69 3.43
CA GLN A 74 0.40 2.26 3.12
C GLN A 74 -0.40 1.50 4.17
N ILE A 75 -1.07 0.43 3.76
CA ILE A 75 -1.71 -0.49 4.70
C ILE A 75 -0.62 -1.26 5.46
N PRO A 76 -0.67 -1.34 6.80
CA PRO A 76 0.31 -2.11 7.57
C PRO A 76 0.32 -3.59 7.16
N ASN A 77 1.51 -4.16 7.08
CA ASN A 77 1.73 -5.59 6.80
C ASN A 77 2.36 -6.35 7.98
N ASP A 78 2.84 -5.65 9.02
CA ASP A 78 3.32 -6.28 10.25
C ASP A 78 2.15 -7.00 10.95
N PRO A 79 2.23 -8.33 11.18
CA PRO A 79 1.11 -9.10 11.73
C PRO A 79 0.60 -8.56 13.06
N ARG A 80 1.49 -8.10 13.94
CA ARG A 80 1.09 -7.56 15.24
C ARG A 80 0.41 -6.21 15.08
N THR A 81 0.87 -5.34 14.18
CA THR A 81 0.16 -4.09 13.87
C THR A 81 -1.21 -4.34 13.27
N VAL A 82 -1.32 -5.33 12.38
CA VAL A 82 -2.60 -5.70 11.76
C VAL A 82 -3.61 -6.18 12.80
N GLU A 83 -3.16 -6.95 13.79
CA GLU A 83 -3.97 -7.44 14.90
C GLU A 83 -4.29 -6.32 15.92
N ASP A 84 -3.25 -5.61 16.39
CA ASP A 84 -3.36 -4.61 17.47
C ASP A 84 -4.25 -3.41 17.13
N TYR A 85 -4.43 -3.14 15.84
CA TYR A 85 -5.15 -1.98 15.31
C TYR A 85 -6.26 -2.39 14.32
N ASP A 86 -6.77 -3.61 14.47
CA ASP A 86 -8.00 -4.13 13.87
C ASP A 86 -8.06 -4.16 12.32
N PHE A 87 -6.93 -3.99 11.62
CA PHE A 87 -6.87 -4.14 10.16
C PHE A 87 -7.21 -5.56 9.70
N GLY A 88 -6.99 -6.56 10.57
CA GLY A 88 -7.34 -7.95 10.31
C GLY A 88 -8.85 -8.23 10.38
N ARG A 89 -9.64 -7.32 10.94
CA ARG A 89 -11.09 -7.47 11.13
C ARG A 89 -11.91 -6.82 10.02
N CYS A 90 -11.24 -6.11 9.10
CA CYS A 90 -11.88 -5.54 7.92
C CYS A 90 -12.48 -6.65 7.04
N GLN A 91 -13.76 -6.51 6.71
CA GLN A 91 -14.56 -7.37 5.85
C GLN A 91 -14.46 -7.00 4.37
N THR A 92 -13.95 -5.81 4.06
CA THR A 92 -13.74 -5.37 2.67
C THR A 92 -12.37 -4.73 2.50
N CYS A 93 -11.83 -4.78 1.28
CA CYS A 93 -10.57 -4.09 0.95
C CYS A 93 -10.68 -2.57 1.14
N ALA A 94 -11.89 -2.01 1.00
CA ALA A 94 -12.14 -0.58 1.19
C ALA A 94 -11.99 -0.15 2.65
N GLU A 95 -12.29 -1.00 3.64
CA GLU A 95 -12.26 -0.65 5.06
C GLU A 95 -10.84 -0.42 5.58
N LYS A 96 -9.84 -1.17 5.11
CA LYS A 96 -8.44 -0.99 5.57
C LYS A 96 -7.93 0.45 5.37
N PRO A 97 -8.11 1.08 4.19
CA PRO A 97 -7.85 2.51 4.02
C PRO A 97 -8.64 3.43 4.97
N HIS A 98 -9.88 3.09 5.35
CA HIS A 98 -10.63 3.88 6.33
C HIS A 98 -9.99 3.81 7.72
N VAL A 99 -9.57 2.61 8.15
CA VAL A 99 -8.84 2.40 9.41
C VAL A 99 -7.52 3.17 9.39
N LEU A 100 -6.76 3.09 8.29
CA LEU A 100 -5.53 3.86 8.13
C LEU A 100 -5.81 5.38 8.19
N GLY A 101 -6.86 5.86 7.52
CA GLY A 101 -7.28 7.25 7.54
C GLY A 101 -7.70 7.74 8.92
N LEU A 102 -8.38 6.90 9.71
CA LEU A 102 -8.76 7.17 11.09
C LEU A 102 -7.53 7.40 11.98
N TYR A 103 -6.59 6.43 12.01
CA TYR A 103 -5.36 6.59 12.78
C TYR A 103 -4.45 7.69 12.21
N GLY A 104 -4.45 7.88 10.89
CA GLY A 104 -3.79 8.97 10.22
C GLY A 104 -4.30 10.33 10.68
N GLY A 105 -5.62 10.47 10.88
CA GLY A 105 -6.24 11.66 11.46
C GLY A 105 -5.69 11.96 12.85
N LEU A 106 -5.63 10.94 13.70
CA LEU A 106 -5.13 11.07 15.07
C LEU A 106 -3.65 11.49 15.14
N ILE A 107 -2.80 10.86 14.32
CA ILE A 107 -1.34 11.07 14.35
C ILE A 107 -0.91 12.30 13.55
N ARG A 108 -1.38 12.48 12.31
CA ARG A 108 -0.94 13.57 11.43
C ARG A 108 -1.43 14.94 11.92
N HIS A 109 -2.58 15.00 12.60
CA HIS A 109 -3.11 16.22 13.21
C HIS A 109 -2.77 16.38 14.70
N GLU A 110 -1.82 15.60 15.21
CA GLU A 110 -1.31 15.72 16.59
C GLU A 110 -2.40 15.63 17.68
N MET A 111 -3.48 14.90 17.40
CA MET A 111 -4.52 14.62 18.39
C MET A 111 -4.00 13.67 19.47
N VAL A 112 -3.07 12.77 19.09
CA VAL A 112 -2.42 11.83 19.98
C VAL A 112 -0.98 11.57 19.54
N PHE A 113 -0.06 11.36 20.49
CA PHE A 113 1.28 10.89 20.19
C PHE A 113 1.32 9.36 20.11
N SER A 114 2.26 8.79 19.36
CA SER A 114 2.38 7.34 19.16
C SER A 114 2.45 6.55 20.47
N LYS A 115 3.16 7.08 21.47
CA LYS A 115 3.25 6.46 22.81
C LYS A 115 1.90 6.37 23.52
N ASP A 116 1.08 7.42 23.40
CA ASP A 116 -0.24 7.46 24.02
C ASP A 116 -1.20 6.55 23.27
N LEU A 117 -1.11 6.49 21.93
CA LEU A 117 -1.89 5.55 21.12
C LEU A 117 -1.54 4.09 21.45
N HIS A 118 -0.27 3.77 21.65
CA HIS A 118 0.15 2.44 22.11
C HIS A 118 -0.41 2.13 23.49
N LYS A 119 -0.37 3.10 24.40
CA LYS A 119 -0.96 2.97 25.74
C LYS A 119 -2.46 2.68 25.67
N TRP A 120 -3.21 3.42 24.84
CA TRP A 120 -4.65 3.19 24.63
C TRP A 120 -4.92 1.76 24.17
N ARG A 121 -4.08 1.23 23.26
CA ARG A 121 -4.14 -0.16 22.81
C ARG A 121 -3.88 -1.14 23.95
N THR A 122 -2.79 -0.97 24.70
CA THR A 122 -2.42 -1.90 25.77
C THR A 122 -3.41 -1.93 26.94
N GLU A 123 -4.13 -0.84 27.15
CA GLU A 123 -5.15 -0.73 28.20
C GLU A 123 -6.55 -1.13 27.71
N GLY A 124 -6.72 -1.51 26.44
CA GLY A 124 -8.03 -1.85 25.88
C GLY A 124 -9.00 -0.66 25.77
N ARG A 125 -8.47 0.56 25.67
CA ARG A 125 -9.24 1.82 25.66
C ARG A 125 -9.17 2.54 24.31
N LEU A 126 -8.91 1.83 23.21
CA LEU A 126 -8.82 2.44 21.88
C LEU A 126 -10.12 3.14 21.49
N VAL A 127 -11.25 2.42 21.53
CA VAL A 127 -12.55 2.95 21.09
C VAL A 127 -12.94 4.22 21.85
N GLU A 128 -12.95 4.14 23.19
CA GLU A 128 -13.27 5.27 24.07
C GLU A 128 -12.39 6.50 23.78
N ASN A 129 -11.08 6.32 23.71
CA ASN A 129 -10.15 7.43 23.55
C ASN A 129 -10.18 8.03 22.14
N ILE A 130 -10.43 7.22 21.10
CA ILE A 130 -10.63 7.71 19.73
C ILE A 130 -11.88 8.61 19.68
N VAL A 131 -13.00 8.16 20.25
CA VAL A 131 -14.23 8.96 20.33
C VAL A 131 -13.96 10.27 21.06
N ALA A 132 -13.29 10.23 22.22
CA ALA A 132 -12.97 11.43 22.99
C ALA A 132 -12.10 12.41 22.20
N ALA A 133 -11.04 11.92 21.53
CA ALA A 133 -10.11 12.74 20.77
C ALA A 133 -10.80 13.46 19.61
N PHE A 134 -11.60 12.77 18.81
CA PHE A 134 -12.35 13.40 17.71
C PHE A 134 -13.50 14.27 18.20
N SER A 135 -14.14 13.93 19.31
CA SER A 135 -15.22 14.73 19.89
C SER A 135 -14.75 16.11 20.38
N ALA A 136 -13.48 16.22 20.79
CA ALA A 136 -12.88 17.51 21.17
C ALA A 136 -12.72 18.48 19.98
N ILE A 137 -12.78 18.00 18.73
CA ILE A 137 -12.71 18.82 17.53
C ILE A 137 -14.12 19.27 17.13
N PRO A 138 -14.31 20.51 16.61
CA PRO A 138 -15.60 20.94 16.05
C PRO A 138 -16.13 19.95 15.01
N ALA A 139 -17.44 19.66 15.03
CA ALA A 139 -18.05 18.62 14.18
C ALA A 139 -17.69 18.74 12.69
N LYS A 140 -17.68 19.97 12.15
CA LYS A 140 -17.32 20.27 10.75
C LYS A 140 -15.85 19.97 10.38
N SER A 141 -15.00 19.74 11.36
CA SER A 141 -13.55 19.55 11.20
C SER A 141 -13.08 18.14 11.55
N ARG A 142 -13.98 17.22 11.89
CA ARG A 142 -13.64 15.83 12.27
C ARG A 142 -13.31 14.93 11.07
N GLY A 143 -13.62 15.36 9.85
CA GLY A 143 -13.47 14.57 8.62
C GLY A 143 -14.48 13.41 8.54
N GLY A 144 -14.42 12.65 7.43
CA GLY A 144 -15.34 11.53 7.15
C GLY A 144 -15.01 10.23 7.89
N TYR A 145 -13.75 10.06 8.33
CA TYR A 145 -13.30 8.83 9.00
C TYR A 145 -13.93 8.62 10.36
N HIS A 146 -14.18 9.70 11.12
CA HIS A 146 -14.80 9.59 12.45
C HIS A 146 -16.27 9.17 12.39
N PRO A 147 -17.15 9.79 11.57
CA PRO A 147 -18.50 9.28 11.35
C PRO A 147 -18.55 7.83 10.88
N TRP A 148 -17.68 7.45 9.94
CA TRP A 148 -17.55 6.06 9.49
C TRP A 148 -17.16 5.13 10.66
N PHE A 149 -16.19 5.54 11.48
CA PHE A 149 -15.76 4.78 12.65
C PHE A 149 -16.91 4.55 13.64
N LEU A 150 -17.73 5.57 13.92
CA LEU A 150 -18.90 5.43 14.80
C LEU A 150 -19.91 4.40 14.28
N GLN A 151 -20.08 4.30 12.97
CA GLN A 151 -20.99 3.33 12.33
C GLN A 151 -20.42 1.90 12.34
N ASN A 152 -19.10 1.74 12.50
CA ASN A 152 -18.38 0.48 12.39
C ASN A 152 -17.66 0.09 13.70
N GLN A 153 -18.11 0.61 14.85
CA GLN A 153 -17.45 0.36 16.15
C GLN A 153 -17.35 -1.12 16.52
N GLY A 154 -18.35 -1.93 16.13
CA GLY A 154 -18.33 -3.38 16.37
C GLY A 154 -17.11 -4.10 15.77
N MET A 155 -16.42 -3.51 14.79
CA MET A 155 -15.15 -4.05 14.27
C MET A 155 -14.00 -3.91 15.28
N PHE A 156 -14.02 -2.88 16.12
CA PHE A 156 -12.95 -2.52 17.07
C PHE A 156 -13.22 -3.03 18.49
N GLU A 157 -14.40 -3.58 18.73
CA GLU A 157 -14.76 -4.17 20.02
C GLU A 157 -14.39 -5.66 20.06
N PRO A 158 -14.01 -6.22 21.22
CA PRO A 158 -13.74 -7.65 21.32
C PRO A 158 -14.96 -8.46 20.84
N PRO A 159 -14.77 -9.52 20.04
CA PRO A 159 -15.89 -10.35 19.61
C PRO A 159 -16.62 -10.88 20.85
N SER A 160 -17.93 -10.64 20.91
CA SER A 160 -18.79 -11.33 21.86
C SER A 160 -18.68 -12.84 21.60
N SER A 161 -18.73 -13.65 22.65
CA SER A 161 -18.41 -15.10 22.66
C SER A 161 -19.21 -15.98 21.69
N GLU A 162 -20.10 -15.41 20.89
CA GLU A 162 -20.95 -16.10 19.91
C GLU A 162 -20.57 -15.80 18.44
N GLN A 163 -19.65 -14.87 18.18
CA GLN A 163 -19.26 -14.51 16.81
C GLN A 163 -17.91 -15.11 16.46
N THR A 164 -17.97 -16.31 15.86
CA THR A 164 -16.81 -16.87 15.17
C THR A 164 -16.62 -16.07 13.89
N HIS A 165 -15.76 -15.05 13.88
CA HIS A 165 -15.37 -14.36 12.66
C HIS A 165 -14.63 -15.33 11.75
N GLN A 166 -15.36 -15.99 10.85
CA GLN A 166 -14.72 -16.67 9.74
C GLN A 166 -14.17 -15.60 8.80
N PRO A 167 -12.88 -15.65 8.43
CA PRO A 167 -12.33 -14.75 7.43
C PRO A 167 -13.15 -14.94 6.16
N THR A 168 -13.85 -13.89 5.73
CA THR A 168 -14.59 -13.93 4.47
C THR A 168 -13.55 -14.15 3.37
N ASN A 169 -13.70 -15.20 2.57
CA ASN A 169 -12.87 -15.39 1.40
C ASN A 169 -13.26 -14.30 0.38
N LEU A 170 -12.61 -13.13 0.48
CA LEU A 170 -12.84 -11.96 -0.35
C LEU A 170 -12.76 -12.28 -1.83
N LEU A 171 -11.84 -13.17 -2.19
CA LEU A 171 -11.66 -13.63 -3.55
C LEU A 171 -12.87 -14.44 -4.05
N ALA A 172 -13.39 -15.37 -3.23
CA ALA A 172 -14.60 -16.12 -3.58
C ALA A 172 -15.84 -15.20 -3.71
N LYS A 173 -15.95 -14.18 -2.85
CA LYS A 173 -16.98 -13.15 -2.95
C LYS A 173 -16.82 -12.33 -4.24
N ALA A 174 -15.61 -11.87 -4.54
CA ALA A 174 -15.27 -11.14 -5.76
C ALA A 174 -15.70 -11.92 -7.02
N PHE A 175 -15.38 -13.22 -7.05
CA PHE A 175 -15.76 -14.10 -8.14
C PHE A 175 -17.26 -14.24 -8.31
N LYS A 176 -17.98 -14.44 -7.20
CA LYS A 176 -19.43 -14.54 -7.21
C LYS A 176 -20.08 -13.26 -7.73
N GLU A 177 -19.66 -12.09 -7.24
CA GLU A 177 -20.23 -10.81 -7.63
C GLU A 177 -19.88 -10.42 -9.07
N ALA A 178 -18.66 -10.69 -9.52
CA ALA A 178 -18.25 -10.48 -10.92
C ALA A 178 -19.01 -11.41 -11.86
N TRP A 179 -19.39 -12.61 -11.41
CA TRP A 179 -20.18 -13.56 -12.16
C TRP A 179 -21.65 -13.15 -12.28
N GLU A 180 -22.24 -12.69 -11.18
CA GLU A 180 -23.65 -12.25 -11.14
C GLU A 180 -23.89 -10.97 -11.96
N PHE A 181 -22.83 -10.23 -12.29
CA PHE A 181 -22.92 -9.08 -13.20
C PHE A 181 -22.87 -9.56 -14.67
N PRO A 182 -23.93 -9.34 -15.47
CA PRO A 182 -24.00 -9.87 -16.82
C PRO A 182 -22.97 -9.17 -17.73
N HIS A 183 -21.90 -9.88 -18.05
CA HIS A 183 -20.96 -9.50 -19.09
C HIS A 183 -21.38 -10.18 -20.41
N PRO A 184 -21.62 -9.42 -21.50
CA PRO A 184 -21.91 -10.01 -22.81
C PRO A 184 -20.82 -11.03 -23.19
N GLY A 185 -21.21 -12.29 -23.39
CA GLY A 185 -20.29 -13.36 -23.81
C GLY A 185 -19.67 -14.22 -22.70
N VAL A 186 -20.10 -14.06 -21.45
CA VAL A 186 -19.81 -15.01 -20.35
C VAL A 186 -21.03 -15.95 -20.23
N SER A 187 -20.90 -17.15 -20.80
CA SER A 187 -21.91 -18.23 -20.77
C SER A 187 -22.16 -18.71 -19.33
N ALA A 188 -23.24 -19.46 -19.08
CA ALA A 188 -23.59 -20.08 -17.79
C ALA A 188 -22.59 -21.17 -17.27
N LEU A 189 -21.36 -21.20 -17.78
CA LEU A 189 -20.29 -22.13 -17.38
C LEU A 189 -19.60 -21.65 -16.11
N HIS A 190 -19.03 -22.52 -15.27
CA HIS A 190 -18.27 -22.04 -14.11
C HIS A 190 -17.01 -21.27 -14.58
N PHE A 191 -16.53 -20.27 -13.84
CA PHE A 191 -15.41 -19.41 -14.29
C PHE A 191 -14.10 -20.19 -14.57
N THR A 192 -13.94 -21.37 -13.97
CA THR A 192 -12.83 -22.30 -14.25
C THR A 192 -12.87 -22.88 -15.66
N ASP A 193 -14.04 -22.91 -16.28
CA ASP A 193 -14.31 -23.55 -17.56
C ASP A 193 -14.29 -22.54 -18.72
N LEU A 194 -13.91 -21.28 -18.42
CA LEU A 194 -13.73 -20.26 -19.45
C LEU A 194 -12.54 -20.62 -20.33
N GLU A 195 -12.82 -20.83 -21.62
CA GLU A 195 -11.81 -20.98 -22.65
C GLU A 195 -11.90 -19.82 -23.67
N PRO A 196 -10.78 -19.38 -24.26
CA PRO A 196 -9.41 -19.84 -24.01
C PRO A 196 -8.87 -19.40 -22.64
N THR A 197 -7.76 -19.98 -22.19
CA THR A 197 -7.10 -19.65 -20.90
C THR A 197 -6.91 -18.14 -20.70
N GLU A 198 -6.64 -17.37 -21.75
CA GLU A 198 -6.48 -15.92 -21.64
C GLU A 198 -7.79 -15.21 -21.25
N LYS A 199 -8.94 -15.74 -21.70
CA LYS A 199 -10.27 -15.23 -21.32
C LYS A 199 -10.55 -15.53 -19.85
N ARG A 200 -10.15 -16.71 -19.37
CA ARG A 200 -10.19 -17.04 -17.93
C ARG A 200 -9.32 -16.08 -17.13
N ASP A 201 -8.04 -15.96 -17.44
CA ASP A 201 -7.11 -15.06 -16.74
C ASP A 201 -7.60 -13.61 -16.68
N ALA A 202 -8.15 -13.11 -17.79
CA ALA A 202 -8.75 -11.78 -17.84
C ALA A 202 -9.98 -11.65 -16.91
N PHE A 203 -10.79 -12.70 -16.77
CA PHE A 203 -11.92 -12.73 -15.84
C PHE A 203 -11.44 -12.74 -14.38
N PHE A 204 -10.37 -13.48 -14.07
CA PHE A 204 -9.74 -13.44 -12.75
C PHE A 204 -9.28 -12.03 -12.39
N MET A 205 -8.63 -11.33 -13.31
CA MET A 205 -8.25 -9.93 -13.09
C MET A 205 -9.43 -8.99 -12.94
N LEU A 206 -10.50 -9.17 -13.73
CA LEU A 206 -11.73 -8.40 -13.59
C LEU A 206 -12.32 -8.55 -12.18
N ALA A 207 -12.46 -9.78 -11.70
CA ALA A 207 -12.99 -10.06 -10.37
C ALA A 207 -12.11 -9.45 -9.28
N MET A 208 -10.78 -9.64 -9.34
CA MET A 208 -9.86 -9.05 -8.36
C MET A 208 -9.88 -7.53 -8.38
N ALA A 209 -9.84 -6.91 -9.56
CA ALA A 209 -9.84 -5.46 -9.71
C ALA A 209 -11.11 -4.83 -9.11
N ARG A 210 -12.25 -5.52 -9.18
CA ARG A 210 -13.52 -5.07 -8.59
C ARG A 210 -13.44 -4.89 -7.08
N GLU A 211 -12.70 -5.77 -6.42
CA GLU A 211 -12.45 -5.70 -4.97
C GLU A 211 -11.14 -4.97 -4.64
N HIS A 212 -10.55 -4.25 -5.61
CA HIS A 212 -9.26 -3.54 -5.47
C HIS A 212 -8.12 -4.47 -5.04
N MET A 213 -8.23 -5.74 -5.42
CA MET A 213 -7.23 -6.76 -5.24
C MET A 213 -6.36 -6.88 -6.49
N TYR A 214 -5.21 -7.49 -6.33
CA TYR A 214 -4.32 -7.89 -7.41
C TYR A 214 -3.75 -9.29 -7.10
N PRO A 215 -3.26 -10.01 -8.12
CA PRO A 215 -2.70 -11.35 -7.93
C PRO A 215 -1.58 -11.38 -6.90
N ASN A 216 -1.45 -12.50 -6.19
CA ASN A 216 -0.27 -12.79 -5.37
C ASN A 216 0.75 -13.58 -6.20
N PRO A 217 2.07 -13.36 -6.03
CA PRO A 217 3.09 -14.20 -6.65
C PRO A 217 2.89 -15.70 -6.40
N THR A 218 2.35 -16.11 -5.25
CA THR A 218 2.12 -17.53 -4.92
C THR A 218 0.90 -18.14 -5.61
N ASP A 219 0.10 -17.38 -6.35
CA ASP A 219 -1.11 -17.91 -6.99
C ASP A 219 -0.76 -18.93 -8.09
N SER A 220 -1.49 -20.05 -8.13
CA SER A 220 -1.22 -21.17 -9.05
C SER A 220 -1.43 -20.84 -10.54
N ALA A 221 -2.16 -19.76 -10.83
CA ALA A 221 -2.48 -19.33 -12.19
C ALA A 221 -1.43 -18.37 -12.81
N ASP A 222 -0.29 -18.14 -12.15
CA ASP A 222 0.80 -17.26 -12.61
C ASP A 222 0.33 -15.83 -12.97
N LEU A 223 -0.82 -15.39 -12.44
CA LEU A 223 -1.46 -14.13 -12.80
C LEU A 223 -0.61 -12.92 -12.46
N TRP A 224 0.14 -12.97 -11.35
CA TRP A 224 1.06 -11.92 -10.93
C TRP A 224 2.15 -11.67 -12.00
N TYR A 225 2.69 -12.74 -12.56
CA TYR A 225 3.62 -12.65 -13.69
C TYR A 225 2.91 -12.22 -14.98
N ASN A 226 1.77 -12.84 -15.29
CA ASN A 226 1.04 -12.64 -16.55
C ASN A 226 0.49 -11.21 -16.73
N PHE A 227 0.16 -10.54 -15.63
CA PHE A 227 -0.29 -9.15 -15.60
C PHE A 227 0.78 -8.16 -15.13
N GLU A 228 2.04 -8.62 -15.09
CA GLU A 228 3.25 -7.80 -14.98
C GLU A 228 3.49 -7.13 -13.63
N PHE A 229 2.84 -7.62 -12.57
CA PHE A 229 3.14 -7.18 -11.21
C PHE A 229 4.58 -7.50 -10.80
N CYS A 230 5.19 -8.52 -11.42
CA CYS A 230 6.62 -8.80 -11.30
C CYS A 230 7.56 -7.66 -11.69
N SER A 231 7.07 -6.68 -12.44
CA SER A 231 7.85 -5.51 -12.86
C SER A 231 7.88 -4.39 -11.80
N CYS A 232 7.03 -4.46 -10.78
CA CYS A 232 6.90 -3.48 -9.72
C CYS A 232 8.06 -3.57 -8.72
N LEU A 233 8.51 -2.41 -8.22
CA LEU A 233 9.62 -2.32 -7.25
C LEU A 233 9.27 -2.86 -5.87
N ASN A 234 7.98 -2.82 -5.52
CA ASN A 234 7.46 -3.14 -4.19
C ASN A 234 5.93 -3.20 -4.21
N VAL A 235 5.35 -3.63 -3.09
CA VAL A 235 3.89 -3.74 -2.85
C VAL A 235 3.13 -2.44 -3.12
N HIS A 236 3.75 -1.27 -2.94
CA HIS A 236 3.11 0.01 -3.26
C HIS A 236 2.94 0.23 -4.76
N GLU A 237 3.95 -0.14 -5.54
CA GLU A 237 3.81 -0.12 -7.01
C GLU A 237 2.84 -1.19 -7.50
N GLU A 238 2.83 -2.39 -6.90
CA GLU A 238 1.82 -3.41 -7.19
C GLU A 238 0.41 -2.88 -6.93
N SER A 239 0.18 -2.22 -5.78
CA SER A 239 -1.11 -1.61 -5.46
C SER A 239 -1.50 -0.54 -6.49
N LYS A 240 -0.56 0.31 -6.94
CA LYS A 240 -0.83 1.30 -7.98
C LYS A 240 -1.14 0.67 -9.33
N LEU A 241 -0.45 -0.43 -9.69
CA LEU A 241 -0.72 -1.17 -10.92
C LEU A 241 -2.09 -1.85 -10.86
N GLY A 242 -2.45 -2.43 -9.71
CA GLY A 242 -3.79 -2.94 -9.44
C GLY A 242 -4.86 -1.85 -9.59
N GLY A 243 -4.62 -0.66 -9.03
CA GLY A 243 -5.49 0.51 -9.19
C GLY A 243 -5.62 0.99 -10.65
N LEU A 244 -4.58 0.81 -11.47
CA LEU A 244 -4.64 1.09 -12.90
C LEU A 244 -5.57 0.10 -13.62
N TYR A 245 -5.49 -1.20 -13.31
CA TYR A 245 -6.41 -2.20 -13.85
C TYR A 245 -7.85 -1.98 -13.37
N ASP A 246 -8.05 -1.63 -12.10
CA ASP A 246 -9.35 -1.25 -11.57
C ASP A 246 -9.93 -0.04 -12.29
N THR A 247 -9.13 1.02 -12.50
CA THR A 247 -9.59 2.18 -13.25
C THR A 247 -9.95 1.83 -14.69
N LEU A 248 -9.19 0.95 -15.33
CA LEU A 248 -9.49 0.49 -16.69
C LEU A 248 -10.82 -0.28 -16.77
N LEU A 249 -11.13 -1.11 -15.78
CA LEU A 249 -12.25 -2.06 -15.82
C LEU A 249 -13.52 -1.53 -15.15
N HIS A 250 -13.38 -0.70 -14.12
CA HIS A 250 -14.47 -0.18 -13.29
C HIS A 250 -14.48 1.35 -13.18
N GLY A 251 -13.53 2.04 -13.82
CA GLY A 251 -13.51 3.49 -13.90
C GLY A 251 -13.21 4.11 -12.55
N ASN A 252 -14.02 5.06 -12.13
CA ASN A 252 -13.88 5.70 -10.82
C ASN A 252 -14.73 5.04 -9.72
N LYS A 253 -15.27 3.84 -9.94
CA LYS A 253 -16.19 3.16 -9.01
C LYS A 253 -15.61 3.06 -7.61
N PHE A 254 -14.35 2.63 -7.45
CA PHE A 254 -13.69 2.58 -6.15
C PHE A 254 -13.79 3.90 -5.39
N ARG A 255 -13.35 4.97 -6.06
CA ARG A 255 -13.28 6.30 -5.48
C ARG A 255 -14.68 6.79 -5.15
N VAL A 256 -15.66 6.48 -5.98
CA VAL A 256 -17.06 6.82 -5.73
C VAL A 256 -17.56 6.08 -4.48
N ASP A 257 -17.39 4.77 -4.41
CA ASP A 257 -17.89 3.95 -3.30
C ASP A 257 -17.17 4.29 -1.98
N TYR A 258 -15.86 4.52 -2.03
CA TYR A 258 -15.05 5.00 -0.91
C TYR A 258 -15.50 6.37 -0.39
N ASN A 259 -15.79 7.33 -1.28
CA ASN A 259 -16.30 8.63 -0.85
C ASN A 259 -17.71 8.53 -0.27
N LYS A 260 -18.56 7.67 -0.85
CA LYS A 260 -19.90 7.35 -0.34
C LYS A 260 -19.84 6.77 1.07
N SER A 261 -18.95 5.80 1.33
CA SER A 261 -18.80 5.21 2.67
C SER A 261 -18.30 6.21 3.71
N LEU A 262 -17.62 7.26 3.29
CA LEU A 262 -17.24 8.40 4.14
C LEU A 262 -18.32 9.49 4.26
N GLY A 263 -19.49 9.32 3.61
CA GLY A 263 -20.57 10.31 3.59
C GLY A 263 -20.25 11.57 2.78
N VAL A 264 -19.27 11.52 1.87
CA VAL A 264 -18.87 12.64 1.01
C VAL A 264 -19.81 12.72 -0.20
N SER A 265 -20.31 13.92 -0.51
CA SER A 265 -21.12 14.15 -1.73
C SER A 265 -20.27 13.97 -2.99
N ILE A 266 -20.82 13.31 -4.00
CA ILE A 266 -20.10 12.87 -5.22
C ILE A 266 -20.59 13.62 -6.47
N SER A 267 -21.32 14.73 -6.29
CA SER A 267 -21.92 15.49 -7.39
C SER A 267 -20.94 15.89 -8.50
N ASP A 268 -19.65 15.98 -8.20
CA ASP A 268 -18.62 16.51 -9.11
C ASP A 268 -17.58 15.49 -9.58
N ILE A 269 -17.71 14.19 -9.27
CA ILE A 269 -16.72 13.20 -9.73
C ILE A 269 -17.09 12.73 -11.15
N PRO A 270 -16.31 13.08 -12.19
CA PRO A 270 -16.62 12.70 -13.57
C PRO A 270 -16.52 11.19 -13.74
N TYR A 271 -17.51 10.58 -14.39
CA TYR A 271 -17.46 9.17 -14.76
C TYR A 271 -16.30 8.93 -15.74
N LEU A 272 -15.40 8.01 -15.38
CA LEU A 272 -14.32 7.61 -16.27
C LEU A 272 -14.81 6.47 -17.16
N PRO A 273 -14.51 6.51 -18.48
CA PRO A 273 -14.88 5.43 -19.38
C PRO A 273 -14.18 4.13 -18.98
N THR A 274 -14.86 3.00 -19.14
CA THR A 274 -14.33 1.68 -18.81
C THR A 274 -14.20 0.81 -20.05
N ALA A 275 -13.16 -0.03 -20.07
CA ALA A 275 -13.03 -1.07 -21.07
C ALA A 275 -14.09 -2.15 -20.83
N THR A 276 -14.74 -2.60 -21.91
CA THR A 276 -15.57 -3.80 -21.80
C THR A 276 -14.69 -5.01 -21.49
N PHE A 277 -15.28 -6.03 -20.85
CA PHE A 277 -14.58 -7.30 -20.65
C PHE A 277 -14.05 -7.87 -21.97
N GLU A 278 -14.82 -7.73 -23.06
CA GLU A 278 -14.43 -8.23 -24.38
C GLU A 278 -13.21 -7.51 -24.97
N GLU A 279 -13.15 -6.18 -24.85
CA GLU A 279 -11.98 -5.41 -25.24
C GLU A 279 -10.76 -5.77 -24.39
N PHE A 280 -10.95 -5.92 -23.08
CA PHE A 280 -9.87 -6.25 -22.15
C PHE A 280 -9.24 -7.61 -22.43
N TRP A 281 -10.04 -8.68 -22.51
CA TRP A 281 -9.47 -10.03 -22.72
C TRP A 281 -8.84 -10.17 -24.11
N LYS A 282 -9.43 -9.54 -25.15
CA LYS A 282 -8.84 -9.53 -26.50
C LYS A 282 -7.54 -8.75 -26.55
N ALA A 283 -7.44 -7.64 -25.82
CA ALA A 283 -6.21 -6.89 -25.69
C ALA A 283 -5.15 -7.68 -24.92
N TYR A 284 -5.52 -8.35 -23.82
CA TYR A 284 -4.62 -9.23 -23.07
C TYR A 284 -4.07 -10.36 -23.93
N SER A 285 -4.94 -11.13 -24.58
CA SER A 285 -4.54 -12.23 -25.47
C SER A 285 -3.63 -11.79 -26.61
N ALA A 286 -3.85 -10.58 -27.16
CA ALA A 286 -3.02 -10.01 -28.22
C ALA A 286 -1.77 -9.25 -27.72
N GLY A 287 -1.51 -9.19 -26.40
CA GLY A 287 -0.44 -8.36 -25.81
C GLY A 287 -0.56 -6.85 -26.11
N ARG A 288 -1.80 -6.35 -26.24
CA ARG A 288 -2.16 -4.96 -26.55
C ARG A 288 -2.79 -4.22 -25.36
N LEU A 289 -2.47 -4.62 -24.14
CA LEU A 289 -2.96 -3.93 -22.92
C LEU A 289 -2.47 -2.48 -22.84
N VAL A 290 -1.23 -2.20 -23.24
CA VAL A 290 -0.70 -0.82 -23.25
C VAL A 290 -1.49 0.11 -24.17
N PRO A 291 -1.71 -0.22 -25.46
CA PRO A 291 -2.62 0.57 -26.31
C PRO A 291 -4.04 0.70 -25.76
N LEU A 292 -4.57 -0.33 -25.10
CA LEU A 292 -5.89 -0.27 -24.47
C LEU A 292 -5.90 0.73 -23.31
N MET A 293 -4.93 0.70 -22.41
CA MET A 293 -4.79 1.67 -21.32
C MET A 293 -4.71 3.10 -21.86
N ASP A 294 -3.92 3.33 -22.92
CA ASP A 294 -3.78 4.65 -23.54
C ASP A 294 -5.11 5.11 -24.19
N LYS A 295 -5.89 4.19 -24.82
CA LYS A 295 -7.23 4.47 -25.36
C LYS A 295 -8.20 4.99 -24.29
N TYR A 296 -8.10 4.50 -23.06
CA TYR A 296 -8.94 4.90 -21.93
C TYR A 296 -8.33 6.03 -21.08
N GLY A 297 -7.33 6.74 -21.60
CA GLY A 297 -6.77 7.93 -20.97
C GLY A 297 -5.79 7.66 -19.82
N LEU A 298 -5.34 6.40 -19.64
CA LEU A 298 -4.45 6.00 -18.55
C LEU A 298 -2.96 6.16 -18.90
N THR A 299 -2.62 6.88 -19.97
CA THR A 299 -1.25 7.01 -20.48
C THR A 299 -0.27 7.55 -19.44
N GLN A 300 -0.64 8.58 -18.68
CA GLN A 300 0.26 9.19 -17.70
C GLN A 300 0.49 8.26 -16.50
N GLU A 301 -0.56 7.59 -16.05
CA GLU A 301 -0.50 6.68 -14.91
C GLU A 301 0.29 5.42 -15.26
N ARG A 302 0.10 4.90 -16.47
CA ARG A 302 0.88 3.80 -17.01
C ARG A 302 2.37 4.12 -17.14
N ARG A 303 2.74 5.35 -17.51
CA ARG A 303 4.15 5.76 -17.65
C ARG A 303 4.95 5.70 -16.35
N ARG A 304 4.28 5.62 -15.19
CA ARG A 304 4.92 5.38 -13.90
C ARG A 304 5.51 3.97 -13.77
N PHE A 305 5.15 3.06 -14.69
CA PHE A 305 5.65 1.68 -14.75
C PHE A 305 6.50 1.50 -16.02
N PRO A 306 7.79 1.90 -15.99
CA PRO A 306 8.63 1.93 -17.19
C PRO A 306 8.80 0.53 -17.81
N ASN A 307 8.83 -0.50 -16.97
CA ASN A 307 9.06 -1.89 -17.38
C ASN A 307 7.82 -2.57 -17.98
N LEU A 308 6.62 -2.02 -17.74
CA LEU A 308 5.35 -2.58 -18.22
C LEU A 308 5.32 -2.67 -19.76
N THR A 309 5.83 -1.64 -20.44
CA THR A 309 5.82 -1.62 -21.92
C THR A 309 6.84 -2.60 -22.51
N GLN A 310 7.96 -2.83 -21.84
CA GLN A 310 9.02 -3.72 -22.30
C GLN A 310 8.64 -5.18 -22.08
N LEU A 311 8.00 -5.50 -20.95
CA LEU A 311 7.61 -6.86 -20.61
C LEU A 311 6.53 -7.40 -21.57
N PHE A 312 5.48 -6.61 -21.86
CA PHE A 312 4.43 -7.03 -22.80
C PHE A 312 4.98 -7.31 -24.20
N LYS A 313 5.96 -6.53 -24.64
CA LYS A 313 6.65 -6.73 -25.92
C LYS A 313 7.53 -7.99 -25.90
N SER A 314 8.24 -8.24 -24.80
CA SER A 314 9.13 -9.40 -24.67
C SER A 314 8.37 -10.74 -24.64
N ARG A 315 7.16 -10.76 -24.05
CA ARG A 315 6.28 -11.95 -24.01
C ARG A 315 5.86 -12.41 -25.40
N GLN A 316 5.78 -11.51 -26.37
CA GLN A 316 5.48 -11.84 -27.77
C GLN A 316 6.69 -12.39 -28.53
N ALA A 317 7.91 -12.17 -28.03
CA ALA A 317 9.15 -12.36 -28.79
C ALA A 317 9.95 -13.63 -28.42
N SER A 318 9.82 -14.22 -27.22
CA SER A 318 10.55 -15.45 -26.87
C SER A 318 9.99 -16.19 -25.64
N ARG A 319 10.26 -17.49 -25.56
CA ARG A 319 9.97 -18.39 -24.41
C ARG A 319 11.08 -18.40 -23.36
N ASP A 320 12.09 -17.53 -23.47
CA ASP A 320 13.24 -17.56 -22.58
C ASP A 320 12.89 -17.00 -21.19
N PRO A 321 13.43 -17.58 -20.10
CA PRO A 321 13.20 -17.10 -18.76
C PRO A 321 13.77 -15.69 -18.61
N THR A 322 12.87 -14.70 -18.61
CA THR A 322 13.23 -13.31 -18.36
C THR A 322 13.68 -13.12 -16.92
N VAL A 323 14.42 -12.06 -16.64
CA VAL A 323 14.75 -11.64 -15.26
C VAL A 323 13.49 -11.49 -14.40
N TRP A 324 12.36 -11.16 -15.02
CA TRP A 324 11.06 -11.08 -14.35
C TRP A 324 10.53 -12.45 -13.93
N ARG A 325 10.86 -13.51 -14.67
CA ARG A 325 10.54 -14.88 -14.26
C ARG A 325 11.37 -15.29 -13.04
N LEU A 326 12.64 -14.85 -12.98
CA LEU A 326 13.46 -15.00 -11.77
C LEU A 326 12.87 -14.21 -10.59
N CYS A 327 12.43 -12.96 -10.79
CA CYS A 327 11.75 -12.18 -9.74
C CYS A 327 10.52 -12.93 -9.20
N HIS A 328 9.74 -13.56 -10.08
CA HIS A 328 8.62 -14.40 -9.68
C HIS A 328 9.05 -15.60 -8.83
N TYR A 329 10.07 -16.36 -9.25
CA TYR A 329 10.59 -17.47 -8.46
C TYR A 329 11.09 -17.06 -7.08
N LEU A 330 11.71 -15.88 -6.97
CA LEU A 330 12.17 -15.34 -5.69
C LEU A 330 11.01 -14.93 -4.76
N ALA A 331 9.86 -14.57 -5.34
CA ALA A 331 8.66 -14.20 -4.60
C ALA A 331 7.80 -15.42 -4.16
N LEU A 332 8.01 -16.61 -4.73
CA LEU A 332 7.31 -17.85 -4.34
C LEU A 332 7.84 -18.43 -3.04
N GLU A 333 6.99 -19.03 -2.21
CA GLU A 333 7.40 -19.76 -0.99
C GLU A 333 8.35 -20.94 -1.29
N PRO A 334 9.30 -21.31 -0.40
CA PRO A 334 10.26 -22.41 -0.67
C PRO A 334 9.59 -23.78 -0.86
N THR A 335 8.40 -23.93 -0.30
CA THR A 335 7.56 -25.12 -0.41
C THR A 335 6.76 -25.16 -1.71
N ASP A 336 6.76 -24.08 -2.50
CA ASP A 336 6.07 -24.03 -3.78
C ASP A 336 6.78 -24.95 -4.79
N PRO A 337 6.04 -25.89 -5.43
CA PRO A 337 6.62 -26.87 -6.34
C PRO A 337 7.24 -26.24 -7.60
N ARG A 338 6.95 -24.97 -7.90
CA ARG A 338 7.53 -24.24 -9.03
C ARG A 338 8.93 -23.71 -8.75
N VAL A 339 9.38 -23.65 -7.49
CA VAL A 339 10.72 -23.20 -7.13
C VAL A 339 11.72 -24.33 -7.39
N PRO A 340 12.72 -24.15 -8.28
CA PRO A 340 13.73 -25.19 -8.53
C PRO A 340 14.55 -25.49 -7.26
N ASP A 341 14.97 -26.74 -7.08
CA ASP A 341 15.63 -27.20 -5.84
C ASP A 341 16.90 -26.40 -5.49
N GLU A 342 17.61 -25.92 -6.51
CA GLU A 342 18.80 -25.06 -6.37
C GLU A 342 18.50 -23.65 -5.78
N PHE A 343 17.25 -23.18 -5.82
CA PHE A 343 16.81 -21.91 -5.24
C PHE A 343 16.13 -22.06 -3.88
N LYS A 344 16.00 -23.29 -3.36
CA LYS A 344 15.51 -23.57 -2.00
C LYS A 344 16.63 -23.32 -0.96
N LEU A 345 17.23 -22.14 -1.00
CA LEU A 345 18.20 -21.69 0.00
C LEU A 345 17.48 -21.18 1.26
N GLY A 346 18.11 -21.38 2.42
CA GLY A 346 17.53 -21.16 3.75
C GLY A 346 16.92 -19.78 3.97
N SER A 347 15.93 -19.72 4.87
CA SER A 347 15.07 -18.58 5.20
C SER A 347 15.79 -17.26 5.48
N GLU A 348 17.04 -17.28 5.95
CA GLU A 348 17.85 -16.08 6.22
C GLU A 348 18.27 -15.32 4.96
N PHE A 349 18.44 -16.00 3.81
CA PHE A 349 18.83 -15.36 2.54
C PHE A 349 17.66 -14.60 1.90
N ARG A 350 16.42 -15.06 2.14
CA ARG A 350 15.20 -14.43 1.61
C ARG A 350 14.82 -13.14 2.32
N LEU A 351 15.03 -13.05 3.64
CA LEU A 351 14.82 -11.80 4.38
C LEU A 351 15.74 -10.68 3.85
N TYR A 352 16.96 -11.06 3.46
CA TYR A 352 17.95 -10.17 2.86
C TYR A 352 17.59 -9.75 1.43
N ILE A 353 17.01 -10.65 0.61
CA ILE A 353 16.54 -10.32 -0.75
C ILE A 353 15.23 -9.53 -0.74
N HIS A 354 14.26 -9.82 0.14
CA HIS A 354 13.03 -9.03 0.25
C HIS A 354 13.31 -7.60 0.71
N THR A 355 14.30 -7.39 1.58
CA THR A 355 14.78 -6.06 1.96
C THR A 355 15.67 -5.40 0.89
N GLN A 356 16.38 -6.18 0.05
CA GLN A 356 17.14 -5.65 -1.10
C GLN A 356 16.38 -5.56 -2.43
N CYS A 357 15.18 -6.13 -2.57
CA CYS A 357 14.33 -5.95 -3.76
C CYS A 357 13.83 -4.48 -3.86
N ALA A 358 13.79 -3.78 -2.73
CA ALA A 358 13.70 -2.32 -2.66
C ALA A 358 14.93 -1.58 -3.27
N GLN A 359 15.96 -2.30 -3.73
CA GLN A 359 17.13 -1.80 -4.45
C GLN A 359 17.25 -2.46 -5.84
N GLN A 360 16.17 -2.39 -6.63
CA GLN A 360 16.08 -2.84 -8.03
C GLN A 360 17.24 -2.37 -8.93
N ASN A 361 17.90 -1.26 -8.57
CA ASN A 361 19.14 -0.77 -9.16
C ASN A 361 20.25 -1.83 -9.32
N ARG A 362 20.27 -2.87 -8.49
CA ARG A 362 21.31 -3.91 -8.54
C ARG A 362 21.00 -5.00 -9.57
N ILE A 363 19.71 -5.31 -9.78
CA ILE A 363 19.25 -6.21 -10.84
C ILE A 363 19.36 -5.50 -12.19
N GLU A 364 18.97 -4.23 -12.30
CA GLU A 364 19.16 -3.43 -13.53
C GLU A 364 20.63 -3.35 -13.97
N ARG A 365 21.58 -3.25 -13.04
CA ARG A 365 23.02 -3.32 -13.35
C ARG A 365 23.45 -4.69 -13.86
N LEU A 366 22.84 -5.78 -13.38
CA LEU A 366 23.12 -7.12 -13.90
C LEU A 366 22.51 -7.32 -15.29
N VAL A 367 21.36 -6.71 -15.59
CA VAL A 367 20.74 -6.72 -16.93
C VAL A 367 21.53 -5.88 -17.93
N GLN A 368 22.03 -4.70 -17.52
CA GLN A 368 22.92 -3.88 -18.34
C GLN A 368 24.29 -4.50 -18.57
N ALA A 369 24.75 -5.38 -17.68
CA ALA A 369 26.00 -6.13 -17.86
C ALA A 369 25.82 -7.41 -18.70
N ALA A 370 24.57 -7.83 -18.93
CA ALA A 370 24.22 -9.03 -19.70
C ALA A 370 23.60 -8.73 -21.08
N SER A 371 23.45 -7.44 -21.42
CA SER A 371 23.10 -6.92 -22.76
C SER A 371 24.34 -6.32 -23.40
#